data_AF-A0A7S3X0P1-F1
#
_entry.id   AF-A0A7S3X0P1-F1
#
_cell.length_a   1.000
_cell.length_b   1.000
_cell.length_c   1.000
_cell.angle_alpha   90.00
_cell.angle_beta   90.00
_cell.angle_gamma   90.00
#
_symmetry.space_group_name_H-M   'P 1'
#
loop_
_entity.id
_entity.type
_entity.pdbx_description
1 polymer ?
#
loop_
_entity_poly.entity_id
_entity_poly.type
_entity_poly.pdbx_seq_one_letter_code
_entity_poly.pdbx_strand_id
1 'polypeptide(L)'
;AGPPGFCEKTEVMEKSGLAHKCKVVQEEVKAGFIKVKLTWDAELLFQDLGLGKDKYYNLQLLASTDGTEDYYLAQNWGRTGMAGTVYVEGPWKNIDDGKKAFRSKFRQKT
;
A
#
# COMPACT_ATOMS: atom_id res chain seq x y z
N ALA A 1 -13.57 1.55 16.23
CA ALA A 1 -12.30 2.07 15.69
C ALA A 1 -12.56 3.49 15.20
N GLY A 2 -11.65 4.44 15.44
CA GLY A 2 -11.78 5.78 14.84
C GLY A 2 -11.60 5.70 13.32
N PRO A 3 -11.98 6.75 12.57
CA PRO A 3 -11.72 6.79 11.13
C PRO A 3 -10.20 6.63 10.88
N PRO A 4 -9.79 5.87 9.84
CA PRO A 4 -8.39 5.71 9.50
C PRO A 4 -7.76 7.07 9.21
N GLY A 5 -6.56 7.30 9.74
CA GLY A 5 -5.80 8.51 9.44
C GLY A 5 -5.11 8.41 8.08
N PHE A 6 -4.56 9.54 7.62
CA PHE A 6 -3.73 9.60 6.42
C PHE A 6 -2.27 9.79 6.79
N CYS A 7 -1.36 9.13 6.07
CA CYS A 7 0.06 9.45 6.16
C CYS A 7 0.35 10.68 5.28
N GLU A 8 0.80 11.79 5.87
CA GLU A 8 1.21 12.99 5.11
C GLU A 8 2.62 12.88 4.51
N LYS A 9 3.43 11.94 5.00
CA LYS A 9 4.84 11.78 4.61
C LYS A 9 5.05 10.81 3.47
N THR A 10 4.06 9.96 3.20
CA THR A 10 4.15 8.92 2.17
C THR A 10 3.29 9.34 0.99
N GLU A 11 3.95 9.57 -0.14
CA GLU A 11 3.28 9.87 -1.39
C GLU A 11 2.66 8.60 -1.98
N VAL A 12 1.52 8.76 -2.65
CA VAL A 12 0.90 7.70 -3.42
C VAL A 12 1.74 7.47 -4.67
N MET A 13 1.95 6.21 -5.05
CA MET A 13 2.60 5.87 -6.31
C MET A 13 1.92 6.59 -7.49
N GLU A 14 2.59 7.55 -8.10
CA GLU A 14 2.07 8.39 -9.20
C GLU A 14 1.44 7.54 -10.32
N LYS A 15 2.10 6.46 -10.69
CA LYS A 15 1.64 5.54 -11.74
C LYS A 15 0.34 4.79 -11.43
N SER A 16 -0.16 4.83 -10.20
CA SER A 16 -1.50 4.34 -9.86
C SER A 16 -2.60 5.18 -10.50
N GLY A 17 -2.32 6.43 -10.88
CA GLY A 17 -3.32 7.40 -11.31
C GLY A 17 -4.23 7.89 -10.17
N LEU A 18 -3.87 7.59 -8.91
CA LEU A 18 -4.65 7.94 -7.73
C LEU A 18 -4.01 9.04 -6.89
N ALA A 19 -2.82 9.54 -7.25
CA ALA A 19 -2.04 10.43 -6.39
C ALA A 19 -2.73 11.75 -6.01
N HIS A 20 -3.56 12.29 -6.90
CA HIS A 20 -4.30 13.53 -6.64
C HIS A 20 -5.62 13.35 -5.89
N LYS A 21 -6.08 12.11 -5.69
CA LYS A 21 -7.41 11.82 -5.12
C LYS A 21 -7.39 10.84 -3.94
N CYS A 22 -6.23 10.27 -3.63
CA CYS A 22 -6.07 9.35 -2.53
C CYS A 22 -4.85 9.70 -1.69
N LYS A 23 -4.85 9.21 -0.45
CA LYS A 23 -3.68 9.22 0.43
C LYS A 23 -3.43 7.83 0.99
N VAL A 24 -2.18 7.55 1.37
CA VAL A 24 -1.82 6.29 2.01
C VAL A 24 -2.45 6.20 3.40
N VAL A 25 -3.06 5.05 3.69
CA VAL A 25 -3.73 4.78 4.96
C VAL A 25 -2.70 4.68 6.09
N GLN A 26 -3.01 5.34 7.22
CA GLN A 26 -2.25 5.25 8.47
C GLN A 26 -3.19 5.00 9.65
N GLU A 27 -2.78 4.12 10.55
CA GLU A 27 -3.56 3.77 11.74
C GLU A 27 -2.77 4.06 13.01
N GLU A 28 -3.44 4.60 14.04
CA GLU A 28 -2.88 4.65 15.38
C GLU A 28 -3.21 3.34 16.11
N VAL A 29 -2.18 2.61 16.49
CA VAL A 29 -2.25 1.38 17.28
C VAL A 29 -1.74 1.67 18.69
N LYS A 30 -2.52 1.31 19.70
CA LYS A 30 -2.09 1.37 21.10
C LYS A 30 -1.56 0.02 21.54
N ALA A 31 -0.31 -0.02 22.01
CA ALA A 31 0.31 -1.18 22.64
C ALA A 31 0.69 -0.80 24.08
N GLY A 32 -0.17 -1.16 25.04
CA GLY A 32 -0.04 -0.70 26.43
C GLY A 32 -0.13 0.82 26.52
N PHE A 33 0.91 1.45 27.09
CA PHE A 33 1.02 2.91 27.21
C PHE A 33 1.61 3.58 25.97
N ILE A 34 2.00 2.82 24.94
CA ILE A 34 2.65 3.34 23.74
C ILE A 34 1.63 3.49 22.61
N LYS A 35 1.63 4.66 21.97
CA LYS A 35 0.92 4.91 20.72
C LYS A 35 1.90 4.80 19.56
N VAL A 36 1.59 3.94 18.60
CA VAL A 36 2.40 3.73 17.41
C VAL A 36 1.54 4.04 16.18
N LYS A 37 2.14 4.63 15.15
CA LYS A 37 1.47 4.83 13.86
C LYS A 37 1.93 3.75 12.90
N LEU A 38 0.98 3.02 12.32
CA LEU A 38 1.22 2.00 11.31
C LEU A 38 0.78 2.54 9.95
N THR A 39 1.74 2.70 9.04
CA THR A 39 1.48 3.12 7.65
C THR A 39 1.35 1.87 6.78
N TRP A 40 0.30 1.81 5.96
CA TRP A 40 0.01 0.68 5.08
C TRP A 40 0.71 0.83 3.73
N ASP A 41 2.03 0.79 3.78
CA ASP A 41 2.96 0.94 2.66
C ASP A 41 4.08 -0.07 2.85
N ALA A 42 4.41 -0.83 1.79
CA ALA A 42 5.46 -1.82 1.84
C ALA A 42 6.20 -1.89 0.51
N GLU A 43 7.53 -1.85 0.58
CA GLU A 43 8.43 -2.10 -0.54
C GLU A 43 9.12 -3.44 -0.30
N LEU A 44 8.97 -4.36 -1.24
CA LEU A 44 9.59 -5.69 -1.19
C LEU A 44 10.64 -5.78 -2.29
N LEU A 45 11.80 -6.32 -1.94
CA LEU A 45 12.89 -6.60 -2.87
C LEU A 45 13.19 -8.10 -2.86
N PHE A 46 13.36 -8.68 -4.04
CA PHE A 46 13.82 -10.04 -4.24
C PHE A 46 15.02 -10.04 -5.17
N GLN A 47 16.15 -10.51 -4.65
CA GLN A 47 17.40 -10.64 -5.40
C GLN A 47 17.94 -12.06 -5.31
N ASP A 48 18.24 -12.65 -6.46
CA ASP A 48 18.90 -13.94 -6.60
C ASP A 48 19.99 -13.80 -7.67
N LEU A 49 21.24 -13.76 -7.22
CA LEU A 49 22.42 -13.57 -8.06
C LEU A 49 22.69 -14.77 -8.97
N GLY A 50 22.39 -15.99 -8.50
CA GLY A 50 22.63 -17.21 -9.26
C GLY A 50 21.70 -17.32 -10.48
N LEU A 51 20.49 -16.77 -10.38
CA LEU A 51 19.52 -16.73 -11.47
C LEU A 51 19.46 -15.37 -12.18
N GLY A 52 20.32 -14.41 -11.82
CA GLY A 52 20.29 -13.06 -12.37
C GLY A 52 18.95 -12.33 -12.17
N LYS A 53 18.20 -12.68 -11.12
CA LYS A 53 16.90 -12.11 -10.82
C LYS A 53 17.06 -10.97 -9.83
N ASP A 54 16.54 -9.81 -10.20
CA ASP A 54 16.44 -8.65 -9.35
C ASP A 54 15.08 -8.01 -9.60
N LYS A 55 14.19 -8.10 -8.62
CA LYS A 55 12.78 -7.72 -8.75
C LYS A 55 12.32 -6.96 -7.52
N TYR A 56 11.40 -6.04 -7.74
CA TYR A 56 10.73 -5.32 -6.67
C TYR A 56 9.22 -5.55 -6.73
N TYR A 57 8.57 -5.35 -5.59
CA TYR A 57 7.12 -5.41 -5.46
C TYR A 57 6.65 -4.44 -4.36
N ASN A 58 6.02 -3.35 -4.76
CA ASN A 58 5.52 -2.30 -3.89
C ASN A 58 4.00 -2.43 -3.70
N LEU A 59 3.54 -2.15 -2.48
CA LEU A 59 2.15 -2.27 -2.04
C LEU A 59 1.75 -1.03 -1.25
N GLN A 60 0.63 -0.40 -1.63
CA GLN A 60 0.05 0.72 -0.88
C GLN A 60 -1.46 0.54 -0.72
N LEU A 61 -1.94 0.60 0.53
CA LEU A 61 -3.36 0.76 0.82
C LEU A 61 -3.70 2.24 0.84
N LEU A 62 -4.66 2.62 0.00
CA LEU A 62 -5.03 3.99 -0.27
C LEU A 62 -6.48 4.24 0.16
N ALA A 63 -6.75 5.44 0.65
CA ALA A 63 -8.09 5.93 0.96
C ALA A 63 -8.36 7.20 0.16
N SER A 64 -9.58 7.32 -0.38
CA SER A 64 -10.02 8.48 -1.15
C SER A 64 -10.14 9.73 -0.27
N THR A 65 -9.79 10.88 -0.83
CA THR A 65 -9.86 12.18 -0.13
C THR A 65 -11.05 13.04 -0.58
N ASP A 66 -11.86 12.55 -1.52
CA ASP A 66 -13.04 13.23 -2.06
C ASP A 66 -14.34 12.99 -1.24
N GLY A 67 -14.24 12.25 -0.14
CA GLY A 67 -15.36 11.98 0.77
C GLY A 67 -16.18 10.74 0.43
N THR A 68 -15.79 9.92 -0.56
CA THR A 68 -16.57 8.74 -1.00
C THR A 68 -16.39 7.48 -0.15
N GLU A 69 -15.57 7.55 0.91
CA GLU A 69 -15.11 6.42 1.74
C GLU A 69 -14.56 5.23 0.91
N ASP A 70 -13.99 5.51 -0.25
CA ASP A 70 -13.39 4.48 -1.11
C ASP A 70 -11.97 4.13 -0.70
N TYR A 71 -11.67 2.83 -0.72
CA TYR A 71 -10.34 2.29 -0.45
C TYR A 71 -9.83 1.54 -1.68
N TYR A 72 -8.53 1.66 -1.95
CA TYR A 72 -7.86 1.03 -3.09
C TYR A 72 -6.55 0.37 -2.66
N LEU A 73 -6.14 -0.68 -3.36
CA LEU A 73 -4.83 -1.30 -3.17
C LEU A 73 -4.02 -1.11 -4.45
N ALA A 74 -3.03 -0.23 -4.39
CA ALA A 74 -2.09 -0.03 -5.48
C ALA A 74 -0.91 -1.00 -5.34
N GLN A 75 -0.55 -1.63 -6.44
CA GLN A 75 0.52 -2.62 -6.57
C GLN A 75 1.44 -2.16 -7.70
N ASN A 76 2.75 -2.17 -7.48
CA ASN A 76 3.73 -1.94 -8.55
C ASN A 76 4.85 -2.98 -8.48
N TRP A 77 5.14 -3.65 -9.59
CA TRP A 77 6.20 -4.66 -9.60
C TRP A 77 6.96 -4.70 -10.91
N GLY A 78 8.19 -5.15 -10.86
CA GLY A 78 9.04 -5.20 -12.03
C GLY A 78 10.45 -5.63 -11.72
N ARG A 79 11.35 -5.38 -12.67
CA ARG A 79 12.79 -5.45 -12.46
C ARG A 79 13.25 -4.15 -11.79
N THR A 80 14.13 -4.24 -10.79
CA THR A 80 14.66 -3.06 -10.09
C THR A 80 15.32 -2.09 -11.09
N GLY A 81 15.06 -0.79 -10.92
CA GLY A 81 15.49 0.28 -11.83
C GLY A 81 14.64 0.43 -13.10
N MET A 82 13.65 -0.43 -13.34
CA MET A 82 12.70 -0.31 -14.45
C MET A 82 11.33 0.17 -13.96
N ALA A 83 10.55 0.71 -14.89
CA ALA A 83 9.22 1.24 -14.64
C ALA A 83 8.21 0.25 -14.01
N GLY A 84 8.36 -1.04 -14.32
CA GLY A 84 7.44 -2.10 -13.90
C GLY A 84 6.00 -1.95 -14.41
N THR A 85 5.13 -2.81 -13.88
CA THR A 85 3.69 -2.84 -14.13
C THR A 85 2.96 -2.34 -12.88
N VAL A 86 1.88 -1.59 -13.07
CA VAL A 86 1.00 -1.13 -11.99
C VAL A 86 -0.35 -1.79 -12.12
N TYR A 87 -0.94 -2.13 -10.98
CA TYR A 87 -2.31 -2.61 -10.89
C TYR A 87 -2.98 -2.04 -9.65
N VAL A 88 -4.25 -1.67 -9.79
CA VAL A 88 -5.08 -1.12 -8.72
C VAL A 88 -6.27 -2.05 -8.53
N GLU A 89 -6.46 -2.51 -7.30
CA GLU A 89 -7.65 -3.25 -6.88
C GLU A 89 -8.60 -2.34 -6.09
N GLY A 90 -9.91 -2.60 -6.17
CA GLY A 90 -10.98 -1.78 -5.57
C GLY A 90 -11.87 -1.11 -6.63
N PRO A 91 -12.66 -0.07 -6.26
CA PRO A 91 -12.80 0.47 -4.92
C PRO A 91 -13.53 -0.48 -3.95
N TRP A 92 -13.12 -0.48 -2.69
CA TRP A 92 -13.89 -1.07 -1.58
C TRP A 92 -14.51 0.04 -0.73
N LYS A 93 -15.70 -0.22 -0.19
CA LYS A 93 -16.38 0.66 0.77
C LYS A 93 -16.02 0.39 2.22
N ASN A 94 -15.23 -0.67 2.46
CA ASN A 94 -14.74 -1.02 3.79
C ASN A 94 -13.22 -1.15 3.76
N ILE A 95 -12.56 -0.46 4.68
CA ILE A 95 -11.11 -0.53 4.85
C ILE A 95 -10.62 -1.94 5.16
N ASP A 96 -11.42 -2.75 5.86
CA ASP A 96 -11.00 -4.10 6.28
C ASP A 96 -10.81 -5.05 5.09
N ASP A 97 -11.59 -4.87 4.01
CA ASP A 97 -11.41 -5.61 2.75
C ASP A 97 -10.08 -5.24 2.09
N GLY A 98 -9.76 -3.94 2.03
CA GLY A 98 -8.49 -3.44 1.53
C GLY A 98 -7.30 -3.94 2.36
N LYS A 99 -7.39 -3.93 3.69
CA LYS A 99 -6.35 -4.50 4.58
C LYS A 99 -6.21 -6.01 4.41
N LYS A 100 -7.31 -6.74 4.21
CA LYS A 100 -7.28 -8.18 3.95
C LYS A 100 -6.56 -8.46 2.62
N ALA A 101 -6.86 -7.71 1.57
CA ALA A 101 -6.18 -7.81 0.29
C ALA A 101 -4.68 -7.50 0.43
N PHE A 102 -4.32 -6.38 1.09
CA PHE A 102 -2.93 -5.99 1.37
C PHE A 102 -2.16 -7.11 2.06
N ARG A 103 -2.65 -7.60 3.21
CA ARG A 103 -1.99 -8.68 3.97
C ARG A 103 -1.87 -9.97 3.17
N SER A 104 -2.86 -10.29 2.35
CA SER A 104 -2.83 -11.47 1.49
C SER A 104 -1.71 -11.37 0.46
N LYS A 105 -1.58 -10.23 -0.24
CA LYS A 105 -0.51 -9.99 -1.22
C LYS A 105 0.85 -9.95 -0.56
N PHE A 106 0.98 -9.24 0.56
CA PHE A 106 2.23 -9.16 1.32
C PHE A 106 2.74 -10.56 1.66
N ARG A 107 1.91 -11.40 2.30
CA ARG A 107 2.25 -12.79 2.66
C ARG A 107 2.55 -13.68 1.45
N GLN A 108 1.94 -13.42 0.29
CA GLN A 108 2.24 -14.19 -0.92
C GLN A 108 3.63 -13.86 -1.50
N LYS A 109 4.13 -12.65 -1.25
CA LYS A 109 5.36 -12.12 -1.86
C LYS A 109 6.58 -12.14 -0.93
N THR A 110 6.36 -12.40 0.35
CA THR A 110 7.37 -12.68 1.38
C THR A 110 7.46 -14.17 1.64
#